data_AF-A0A2T2ZJ86-F1
#
_entry.id   AF-A0A2T2ZJ86-F1
#
_cell.length_a   1.000
_cell.length_b   1.000
_cell.length_c   1.000
_cell.angle_alpha   90.00
_cell.angle_beta   90.00
_cell.angle_gamma   90.00
#
_symmetry.space_group_name_H-M   'P 1'
#
loop_
_entity.id
_entity.type
_entity.pdbx_description
1 polymer ?
#
loop_
_entity_poly.entity_id
_entity_poly.type
_entity_poly.pdbx_seq_one_letter_code
_entity_poly.pdbx_strand_id
1 'polypeptide(L)'
;MKSGIHPEYHPVVFEDVSTGKRFLTRSTATSTRTVEWSDGNSYPLITVDVTADSHPFWTGAHRVLDTQGRVEKFERKYGRRTPGPGSSRGEN
;
A
#
# COMPACT_ATOMS: atom_id res chain seq x y z
N MET A 1 10.30 32.27 -9.89
CA MET A 1 10.15 32.83 -8.53
C MET A 1 10.05 34.34 -8.64
N LYS A 2 8.89 34.89 -8.28
CA LYS A 2 8.65 36.33 -8.17
C LYS A 2 8.51 36.63 -6.68
N SER A 3 9.29 37.56 -6.17
CA SER A 3 9.30 37.93 -4.76
C SER A 3 7.90 38.37 -4.32
N GLY A 4 7.41 37.82 -3.20
CA GLY A 4 6.17 38.23 -2.54
C GLY A 4 4.88 37.45 -2.87
N ILE A 5 4.90 36.50 -3.82
CA ILE A 5 3.71 35.67 -4.13
C ILE A 5 3.94 34.16 -3.98
N HIS A 6 5.09 33.76 -3.44
CA HIS A 6 5.45 32.35 -3.27
C HIS A 6 5.46 32.00 -1.77
N PRO A 7 4.85 30.87 -1.39
CA PRO A 7 5.02 30.29 -0.06
C PRO A 7 6.49 29.94 0.22
N GLU A 8 6.83 29.82 1.50
CA GLU A 8 8.17 29.43 1.93
C GLU A 8 8.56 28.07 1.34
N TYR A 9 9.75 28.01 0.74
CA TYR A 9 10.28 26.83 0.07
C TYR A 9 11.56 26.40 0.76
N HIS A 10 11.56 25.21 1.33
CA HIS A 10 12.66 24.69 2.12
C HIS A 10 12.93 23.20 1.80
N PRO A 11 14.14 22.71 2.09
CA PRO A 11 14.46 21.28 1.97
C PRO A 11 13.70 20.45 3.03
N VAL A 12 13.06 19.36 2.58
CA VAL A 12 12.24 18.45 3.38
C VAL A 12 12.70 17.01 3.14
N VAL A 13 12.74 16.21 4.20
CA VAL A 13 13.05 14.78 4.12
C VAL A 13 11.73 14.00 4.11
N PHE A 14 11.52 13.20 3.08
CA PHE A 14 10.40 12.27 3.02
C PHE A 14 10.88 10.89 3.44
N GLU A 15 10.21 10.28 4.42
CA GLU A 15 10.47 8.92 4.87
C GLU A 15 9.29 8.02 4.49
N ASP A 16 9.58 6.95 3.78
CA ASP A 16 8.61 5.87 3.54
C ASP A 16 8.51 4.99 4.79
N VAL A 17 7.30 4.84 5.33
CA VAL A 17 7.04 4.04 6.54
C VAL A 17 7.23 2.53 6.32
N SER A 18 7.02 2.06 5.09
CA SER A 18 7.04 0.64 4.72
C SER A 18 8.41 0.13 4.27
N THR A 19 9.23 0.98 3.63
CA THR A 19 10.57 0.59 3.14
C THR A 19 11.71 1.31 3.85
N GLY A 20 11.41 2.30 4.70
CA GLY A 20 12.40 3.08 5.46
C GLY A 20 13.29 3.95 4.57
N LYS A 21 13.01 4.04 3.27
CA LYS A 21 13.77 4.88 2.36
C LYS A 21 13.47 6.34 2.61
N ARG A 22 14.54 7.14 2.63
CA ARG A 22 14.47 8.57 2.87
C ARG A 22 14.96 9.34 1.64
N PHE A 23 14.20 10.34 1.23
CA PHE A 23 14.53 11.18 0.08
C PHE A 23 14.51 12.66 0.48
N LEU A 24 15.61 13.37 0.19
CA LEU A 24 15.71 14.80 0.38
C LEU A 24 15.22 15.51 -0.89
N THR A 25 14.16 16.29 -0.78
CA THR A 25 13.69 17.15 -1.87
C THR A 25 13.20 18.49 -1.32
N ARG A 26 13.15 19.50 -2.17
CA ARG A 26 12.67 20.83 -1.77
C ARG A 26 11.15 20.90 -1.93
N SER A 27 10.46 21.30 -0.87
CA SER A 27 9.00 21.39 -0.83
C SER A 27 8.56 22.62 -0.02
N THR A 28 7.30 23.00 -0.14
CA THR A 28 6.67 24.02 0.71
C THR A 28 5.95 23.41 1.91
N ALA A 29 5.93 22.08 2.01
CA ALA A 29 5.21 21.36 3.06
C ALA A 29 6.04 21.33 4.35
N THR A 30 5.50 21.89 5.42
CA THR A 30 6.12 21.87 6.76
C THR A 30 5.47 20.78 7.62
N SER A 31 6.27 20.08 8.42
CA SER A 31 5.79 19.12 9.43
C SER A 31 6.44 19.42 10.78
N THR A 32 5.80 18.96 11.87
CA THR A 32 6.27 19.17 13.25
C THR A 32 7.43 18.25 13.63
N ARG A 33 7.64 17.16 12.88
CA ARG A 33 8.74 16.21 13.10
C ARG A 33 9.97 16.69 12.33
N THR A 34 11.14 16.64 12.95
CA THR A 34 12.43 16.96 12.33
C THR A 34 13.34 15.73 12.35
N VAL A 35 14.17 15.59 11.31
CA VAL A 35 15.19 14.54 11.19
C VAL A 35 16.51 15.19 10.81
N GLU A 36 17.57 14.78 11.51
CA GLU A 36 18.94 15.07 11.13
C GLU A 36 19.31 14.24 9.90
N TRP A 37 19.67 14.93 8.82
CA TRP A 37 20.17 14.28 7.61
C TRP A 37 21.67 14.05 7.71
N SER A 38 22.21 13.14 6.88
CA SER A 38 23.63 12.75 6.88
C SER A 38 24.62 13.90 6.72
N ASP A 39 24.14 15.05 6.25
CA ASP A 39 24.91 16.30 6.08
C ASP A 39 24.95 17.16 7.37
N GLY A 40 24.38 16.67 8.48
CA GLY A 40 24.34 17.35 9.78
C GLY A 40 23.30 18.48 9.88
N ASN A 41 22.36 18.55 8.94
CA ASN A 41 21.29 19.52 8.94
C ASN A 41 19.96 18.88 9.34
N SER A 42 19.24 19.58 10.21
CA SER A 42 17.88 19.26 10.63
C SER A 42 16.87 19.72 9.57
N TYR A 43 16.09 18.77 9.02
CA TYR A 43 15.01 19.05 8.07
C TYR A 43 13.67 18.55 8.60
N PRO A 44 12.55 19.19 8.24
CA PRO A 44 11.23 18.66 8.54
C PRO A 44 11.04 17.29 7.87
N LEU A 45 10.53 16.33 8.63
CA LEU A 45 10.24 14.97 8.22
C LEU A 45 8.78 14.84 7.84
N ILE A 46 8.53 14.42 6.59
CA ILE A 46 7.20 14.00 6.15
C ILE A 46 7.20 12.48 6.05
N THR A 47 6.34 11.86 6.85
CA THR A 47 6.11 10.42 6.79
C THR A 47 5.10 10.14 5.69
N VAL A 48 5.49 9.31 4.73
CA VAL A 48 4.67 8.95 3.57
C VAL A 48 4.30 7.48 3.68
N ASP A 49 3.01 7.19 3.59
CA ASP A 49 2.50 5.82 3.73
C ASP A 49 2.87 4.94 2.51
N VAL A 50 2.97 5.53 1.31
CA VAL A 50 3.27 4.77 0.11
C VAL A 50 4.13 5.58 -0.87
N THR A 51 5.35 5.11 -1.16
CA THR A 51 6.21 5.68 -2.22
C THR A 51 6.28 4.77 -3.46
N ALA A 52 7.04 5.18 -4.47
CA ALA A 52 7.28 4.38 -5.68
C ALA A 52 7.83 2.99 -5.35
N ASP A 53 8.59 2.85 -4.27
CA ASP A 53 9.16 1.56 -3.87
C ASP A 53 8.16 0.62 -3.19
N SER A 54 6.98 1.12 -2.84
CA SER A 54 6.01 0.41 -1.99
C SER A 54 4.70 0.18 -2.74
N HIS A 55 4.46 0.92 -3.83
CA HIS A 55 3.31 0.69 -4.68
C HIS A 55 3.50 -0.55 -5.55
N PRO A 56 2.55 -1.51 -5.51
CA PRO A 56 2.58 -2.74 -6.31
C PRO A 56 2.75 -2.52 -7.82
N PHE A 57 2.32 -1.36 -8.31
CA PHE A 57 2.51 -0.95 -9.71
C PHE A 57 3.98 -0.78 -10.09
N TRP A 58 4.78 -0.16 -9.23
CA TRP A 58 6.20 0.10 -9.49
C TRP A 58 7.10 -1.07 -9.08
N THR A 59 6.72 -1.83 -8.05
CA THR A 59 7.46 -3.03 -7.62
C THR A 59 7.18 -4.27 -8.46
N GLY A 60 6.19 -4.21 -9.36
CA GLY A 60 5.84 -5.31 -10.27
C GLY A 60 5.22 -6.53 -9.56
N ALA A 61 4.98 -6.45 -8.26
CA ALA A 61 4.37 -7.51 -7.46
C ALA A 61 2.83 -7.53 -7.64
N HIS A 62 2.39 -7.63 -8.90
CA HIS A 62 1.01 -7.97 -9.17
C HIS A 62 0.80 -9.43 -8.79
N ARG A 63 0.00 -9.67 -7.76
CA ARG A 63 -0.50 -11.01 -7.43
C ARG A 63 -1.27 -11.53 -8.64
N VAL A 64 -0.63 -12.39 -9.44
CA VAL A 64 -1.30 -13.13 -10.50
C VAL A 64 -2.45 -13.89 -9.84
N LEU A 65 -3.67 -13.45 -10.10
CA LEU A 65 -4.87 -14.14 -9.64
C LEU A 65 -4.99 -15.40 -10.48
N ASP A 66 -4.33 -16.47 -10.03
CA ASP A 66 -4.33 -17.76 -10.70
C ASP A 66 -5.77 -18.25 -10.91
N THR A 67 -6.20 -18.27 -12.17
CA THR A 67 -7.56 -18.68 -12.57
C THR A 67 -7.83 -20.13 -12.18
N GLN A 68 -6.76 -20.94 -12.07
CA GLN A 68 -6.78 -22.35 -11.71
C GLN A 68 -7.38 -22.59 -10.30
N GLY A 69 -7.16 -21.67 -9.35
CA GLY A 69 -7.71 -21.78 -7.99
C GLY A 69 -9.19 -21.36 -7.85
N ARG A 70 -9.81 -20.77 -8.88
CA ARG A 70 -11.23 -20.40 -8.86
C ARG A 70 -12.14 -21.62 -9.05
N VAL A 71 -11.76 -22.55 -9.92
CA VAL A 71 -12.51 -23.80 -10.14
C VAL A 71 -12.43 -24.68 -8.90
N GLU A 72 -11.24 -24.86 -8.33
CA GLU A 72 -11.07 -25.60 -7.07
C GLU A 72 -11.84 -24.94 -5.90
N LYS A 73 -11.87 -23.61 -5.80
CA LYS A 73 -12.73 -22.90 -4.83
C LYS A 73 -14.22 -23.14 -5.06
N PHE A 74 -14.65 -23.22 -6.32
CA PHE A 74 -16.04 -23.50 -6.69
C PHE A 74 -16.41 -24.94 -6.30
N GLU A 75 -15.58 -25.91 -6.67
CA GLU A 75 -15.75 -27.31 -6.31
C GLU A 75 -15.73 -27.51 -4.79
N ARG A 76 -14.84 -26.82 -4.06
CA ARG A 76 -14.82 -26.85 -2.58
C ARG A 76 -16.07 -26.24 -1.95
N LYS A 77 -16.68 -25.23 -2.58
CA LYS A 77 -17.88 -24.54 -2.05
C LYS A 77 -19.19 -25.24 -2.43
N TYR A 78 -19.24 -25.90 -3.57
CA TYR A 78 -20.49 -26.44 -4.15
C TYR A 78 -20.44 -27.95 -4.49
N GLY A 79 -19.26 -28.54 -4.66
CA GLY A 79 -19.08 -29.90 -5.16
C GLY A 79 -19.43 -31.03 -4.18
N ARG A 80 -19.62 -30.73 -2.89
CA ARG A 80 -20.12 -31.70 -1.90
C ARG A 80 -21.28 -31.13 -1.09
N ARG A 81 -22.40 -30.88 -1.76
CA ARG A 81 -23.71 -31.02 -1.12
C ARG A 81 -24.18 -32.45 -1.33
N THR A 82 -23.57 -33.39 -0.62
CA THR A 82 -24.20 -34.69 -0.39
C THR A 82 -25.53 -34.41 0.31
N PRO A 83 -26.69 -34.81 -0.24
CA PRO A 83 -27.93 -34.77 0.52
C PRO A 83 -27.70 -35.64 1.75
N GLY A 84 -27.80 -35.06 2.95
CA GLY A 84 -27.71 -35.82 4.18
C GLY A 84 -28.72 -36.97 4.16
N PRO A 85 -28.41 -38.14 4.75
CA PRO A 85 -29.29 -39.29 4.75
C PRO A 85 -30.52 -38.96 5.61
N GLY A 86 -31.58 -38.47 4.97
CA GLY A 86 -32.79 -38.02 5.69
C GLY A 86 -33.99 -37.67 4.82
N SER A 87 -33.98 -37.93 3.51
CA SER A 87 -35.13 -37.69 2.63
C SER A 87 -35.58 -38.96 1.90
N SER A 88 -36.02 -39.95 2.66
CA SER A 88 -36.90 -41.01 2.15
C SER A 88 -38.14 -41.10 3.05
N ARG A 89 -39.22 -40.40 2.68
CA ARG A 89 -40.57 -40.72 3.14
C ARG A 89 -41.65 -40.14 2.21
N GLY A 90 -42.58 -41.00 1.77
CA GLY A 90 -43.79 -40.70 0.99
C GLY A 90 -43.77 -41.39 -0.37
N GLU A 91 -44.12 -42.67 -0.47
CA GLU A 91 -45.49 -43.20 -0.74
C GLU A 91 -46.07 -42.78 -2.10
N ASN A 92 -46.02 -43.70 -3.08
CA ASN A 92 -47.18 -44.29 -3.76
C ASN A 92 -46.73 -45.56 -4.51
#